data_AF-A0A4U5LWS9-F1
#
_entry.id   AF-A0A4U5LWS9-F1
#
_cell.length_a   1.000
_cell.length_b   1.000
_cell.length_c   1.000
_cell.angle_alpha   90.00
_cell.angle_beta   90.00
_cell.angle_gamma   90.00
#
_symmetry.space_group_name_H-M   'P 1'
#
loop_
_entity.id
_entity.type
_entity.pdbx_description
1 polymer ?
#
loop_
_entity_poly.entity_id
_entity_poly.type
_entity_poly.pdbx_seq_one_letter_code
_entity_poly.pdbx_strand_id
1 'polypeptide(L)'
;MLLVRLLLFGVLVGAAFCHTRLFKYGENNGDEVIEHSQASSALHLQVPVRFYEQTFNDLYISPLGAISFDESLDESYDEALENVGISAIAPLFARSNGGKIFYRSTSGDGDLLADMSHRIGKHFHDFQPSHAVLVTWEGMTKEGSEKKNTFQLGIATDGELSYVFMLYPSLEWAESNEQFAQAGFFHSDGRHQLMINSGTANFVQMSRTSNINSDGVFLFRISGEVPEDPRNENDDDDDYNYTDYDYESSDNKHPPSVVSSAAVDSTVDSNNQDNRVVPEEPREVVEQPQVAEQEIPEGQKDERITQAGTCAQAEEPCNQNADASTTTPDSVASAVLSTTVMERSAWPRMCPKGSPASSPASSTATR
;
A
#
# COMPACT_ATOMS: atom_id res chain seq x y z
N MET A 1 -41.77 -40.46 -30.06
CA MET A 1 -40.85 -40.30 -28.91
C MET A 1 -39.62 -39.48 -29.33
N LEU A 2 -39.76 -38.19 -29.64
CA LEU A 2 -38.63 -37.34 -30.08
C LEU A 2 -38.43 -36.12 -29.16
N LEU A 3 -39.51 -35.40 -28.85
CA LEU A 3 -39.51 -34.22 -27.97
C LEU A 3 -38.95 -34.46 -26.56
N VAL A 4 -38.99 -35.69 -26.04
CA VAL A 4 -38.45 -36.03 -24.71
C VAL A 4 -36.91 -36.12 -24.70
N ARG A 5 -36.25 -36.24 -25.86
CA ARG A 5 -34.77 -36.30 -25.95
C ARG A 5 -34.09 -34.94 -26.10
N LEU A 6 -34.82 -33.85 -26.36
CA LEU A 6 -34.23 -32.50 -26.43
C LEU A 6 -34.18 -31.78 -25.06
N LEU A 7 -34.90 -32.26 -24.04
CA LEU A 7 -34.98 -31.65 -22.71
C LEU A 7 -33.93 -32.17 -21.71
N LEU A 8 -32.97 -32.97 -22.17
CA LEU A 8 -31.89 -33.56 -21.34
C LEU A 8 -30.47 -33.15 -21.77
N PHE A 9 -30.34 -32.19 -22.70
CA PHE A 9 -29.08 -31.52 -23.02
C PHE A 9 -29.03 -30.06 -22.53
N GLY A 10 -30.04 -29.62 -21.78
CA GLY A 10 -30.04 -28.39 -21.00
C GLY A 10 -29.39 -28.58 -19.62
N VAL A 11 -28.23 -29.25 -19.54
CA VAL A 11 -27.44 -29.25 -18.31
C VAL A 11 -26.95 -27.83 -18.10
N LEU A 12 -27.32 -27.20 -16.99
CA LEU A 12 -26.75 -25.92 -16.61
C LEU A 12 -25.25 -26.10 -16.36
N VAL A 13 -24.43 -25.75 -17.35
CA VAL A 13 -23.10 -25.20 -17.08
C VAL A 13 -23.30 -23.76 -16.60
N GLY A 14 -23.99 -23.65 -15.46
CA GLY A 14 -23.92 -22.46 -14.62
C GLY A 14 -22.55 -22.47 -14.00
N ALA A 15 -21.57 -21.92 -14.73
CA ALA A 15 -20.28 -21.57 -14.16
C ALA A 15 -20.57 -20.57 -13.04
N ALA A 16 -20.61 -21.07 -11.80
CA ALA A 16 -20.64 -20.24 -10.63
C ALA A 16 -19.28 -19.57 -10.53
N PHE A 17 -19.14 -18.41 -11.19
CA PHE A 17 -18.00 -17.53 -11.01
C PHE A 17 -17.90 -17.20 -9.53
N CYS A 18 -16.93 -17.83 -8.86
CA CYS A 18 -16.66 -17.63 -7.45
C CYS A 18 -15.92 -16.29 -7.31
N HIS A 19 -16.66 -15.19 -7.47
CA HIS A 19 -16.10 -13.85 -7.35
C HIS A 19 -15.33 -13.71 -6.04
N THR A 20 -14.09 -13.25 -6.15
CA THR A 20 -13.15 -13.08 -5.04
C THR A 20 -13.81 -12.36 -3.87
N ARG A 21 -13.98 -13.06 -2.74
CA ARG A 21 -14.64 -12.47 -1.57
C ARG A 21 -13.69 -11.54 -0.83
N LEU A 22 -13.80 -10.25 -1.15
CA LEU A 22 -13.24 -9.16 -0.34
C LEU A 22 -13.67 -9.26 1.14
N PHE A 23 -12.86 -8.67 2.02
CA PHE A 23 -13.30 -8.28 3.36
C PHE A 23 -14.25 -7.07 3.26
N LYS A 24 -15.13 -6.88 4.25
CA LYS A 24 -16.13 -5.79 4.25
C LYS A 24 -15.45 -4.42 4.39
N TYR A 25 -15.57 -3.58 3.37
CA TYR A 25 -14.94 -2.25 3.27
C TYR A 25 -15.98 -1.14 3.03
N GLY A 26 -15.54 0.11 2.97
CA GLY A 26 -16.36 1.31 2.82
C GLY A 26 -16.83 1.91 4.14
N GLU A 27 -17.24 3.18 4.11
CA GLU A 27 -17.62 3.99 5.29
C GLU A 27 -18.66 3.30 6.19
N ASN A 28 -19.63 2.59 5.60
CA ASN A 28 -20.67 1.86 6.33
C ASN A 28 -20.14 0.69 7.19
N ASN A 29 -18.89 0.26 6.97
CA ASN A 29 -18.18 -0.73 7.78
C ASN A 29 -17.11 -0.10 8.70
N GLY A 30 -16.93 1.22 8.65
CA GLY A 30 -15.94 1.96 9.45
C GLY A 30 -14.60 2.21 8.75
N ASP A 31 -14.55 2.24 7.41
CA ASP A 31 -13.39 2.76 6.68
C ASP A 31 -13.41 4.29 6.59
N GLU A 32 -12.22 4.88 6.60
CA GLU A 32 -11.98 6.24 6.12
C GLU A 32 -11.75 6.23 4.60
N VAL A 33 -11.92 7.39 3.96
CA VAL A 33 -11.82 7.56 2.49
C VAL A 33 -10.71 8.53 2.12
N ILE A 34 -9.80 8.10 1.26
CA ILE A 34 -8.85 8.95 0.54
C ILE A 34 -9.39 9.11 -0.89
N GLU A 35 -9.73 10.33 -1.27
CA GLU A 35 -10.02 10.67 -2.67
C GLU A 35 -8.72 10.61 -3.49
N HIS A 36 -8.79 10.17 -4.75
CA HIS A 36 -7.61 10.05 -5.61
C HIS A 36 -6.82 11.38 -5.70
N SER A 37 -5.51 11.30 -5.46
CA SER A 37 -4.56 12.42 -5.48
C SER A 37 -3.16 11.91 -5.80
N GLN A 38 -2.22 12.82 -6.04
CA GLN A 38 -0.81 12.52 -6.35
C GLN A 38 0.04 12.08 -5.15
N ALA A 39 -0.48 12.12 -3.91
CA ALA A 39 0.31 11.96 -2.69
C ALA A 39 -0.11 10.74 -1.83
N SER A 40 0.89 10.10 -1.22
CA SER A 40 0.69 9.04 -0.21
C SER A 40 0.06 9.59 1.08
N SER A 41 -0.78 8.79 1.75
CA SER A 41 -1.37 9.11 3.06
C SER A 41 -0.73 8.29 4.18
N ALA A 42 -0.15 8.96 5.17
CA ALA A 42 0.53 8.32 6.31
C ALA A 42 -0.45 7.79 7.36
N LEU A 43 -0.17 6.61 7.92
CA LEU A 43 -0.98 5.89 8.89
C LEU A 43 -0.11 5.27 10.00
N HIS A 44 -0.34 5.70 11.23
CA HIS A 44 0.27 5.13 12.43
C HIS A 44 -0.49 3.87 12.90
N LEU A 45 0.23 2.83 13.31
CA LEU A 45 -0.30 1.51 13.65
C LEU A 45 -0.37 1.32 15.18
N GLN A 46 -1.49 0.76 15.67
CA GLN A 46 -1.65 0.50 17.11
C GLN A 46 -0.90 -0.76 17.57
N VAL A 47 -0.65 -1.68 16.63
CA VAL A 47 0.21 -2.86 16.76
C VAL A 47 1.05 -2.91 15.47
N PRO A 48 2.38 -3.07 15.55
CA PRO A 48 3.23 -2.99 14.38
C PRO A 48 3.01 -4.16 13.41
N VAL A 49 3.39 -3.92 12.15
CA VAL A 49 3.53 -4.96 11.13
C VAL A 49 5.00 -5.39 11.08
N ARG A 50 5.25 -6.69 10.96
CA ARG A 50 6.60 -7.23 10.76
C ARG A 50 6.77 -7.71 9.32
N PHE A 51 7.76 -7.17 8.61
CA PHE A 51 7.96 -7.34 7.18
C PHE A 51 9.46 -7.45 6.88
N TYR A 52 9.90 -8.46 6.13
CA TYR A 52 11.33 -8.77 5.92
C TYR A 52 12.14 -8.76 7.23
N GLU A 53 11.58 -9.44 8.25
CA GLU A 53 12.04 -9.48 9.65
C GLU A 53 12.05 -8.15 10.43
N GLN A 54 11.94 -7.00 9.77
CA GLN A 54 11.90 -5.66 10.37
C GLN A 54 10.50 -5.30 10.90
N THR A 55 10.45 -4.53 11.99
CA THR A 55 9.20 -4.10 12.65
C THR A 55 8.87 -2.65 12.31
N PHE A 56 7.68 -2.40 11.75
CA PHE A 56 7.21 -1.08 11.31
C PHE A 56 5.97 -0.64 12.11
N ASN A 57 6.00 0.59 12.63
CA ASN A 57 4.90 1.18 13.41
C ASN A 57 4.05 2.17 12.59
N ASP A 58 4.47 2.45 11.36
CA ASP A 58 3.90 3.45 10.47
C ASP A 58 3.92 2.89 9.04
N LEU A 59 2.95 3.28 8.22
CA LEU A 59 2.93 2.99 6.79
C LEU A 59 2.33 4.15 5.99
N TYR A 60 2.56 4.15 4.68
CA TYR A 60 2.07 5.12 3.73
C TYR A 60 1.18 4.42 2.70
N ILE A 61 -0.06 4.86 2.55
CA ILE A 61 -1.01 4.34 1.56
C ILE A 61 -0.84 5.13 0.26
N SER A 62 -0.37 4.48 -0.80
CA SER A 62 -0.07 5.13 -2.08
C SER A 62 -1.28 5.18 -3.02
N PRO A 63 -1.49 6.29 -3.74
CA PRO A 63 -2.46 6.36 -4.84
C PRO A 63 -2.09 5.45 -6.02
N LEU A 64 -0.84 5.01 -6.09
CA LEU A 64 -0.34 4.08 -7.11
C LEU A 64 -0.70 2.61 -6.85
N GLY A 65 -1.47 2.29 -5.80
CA GLY A 65 -1.96 0.92 -5.56
C GLY A 65 -1.03 0.02 -4.74
N ALA A 66 -0.19 0.63 -3.90
CA ALA A 66 0.73 -0.04 -2.98
C ALA A 66 0.71 0.61 -1.59
N ILE A 67 1.33 -0.04 -0.61
CA ILE A 67 1.78 0.61 0.63
C ILE A 67 3.31 0.60 0.71
N SER A 68 3.88 1.55 1.45
CA SER A 68 5.29 1.56 1.84
C SER A 68 5.45 1.85 3.35
N PHE A 69 6.60 1.53 3.93
CA PHE A 69 6.83 1.67 5.38
C PHE A 69 7.92 2.69 5.77
N ASP A 70 9.06 2.70 5.08
CA ASP A 70 10.18 3.60 5.40
C ASP A 70 9.89 5.06 4.98
N GLU A 71 9.33 5.24 3.78
CA GLU A 71 9.06 6.55 3.17
C GLU A 71 7.79 6.52 2.29
N SER A 72 7.36 7.69 1.81
CA SER A 72 6.13 7.87 1.04
C SER A 72 6.31 7.57 -0.45
N LEU A 73 5.64 6.52 -0.94
CA LEU A 73 5.58 6.18 -2.36
C LEU A 73 4.51 7.03 -3.08
N ASP A 74 4.93 7.96 -3.95
CA ASP A 74 4.06 8.91 -4.66
C ASP A 74 4.31 8.93 -6.19
N GLU A 75 3.71 9.86 -6.94
CA GLU A 75 3.84 9.87 -8.42
C GLU A 75 5.20 10.32 -8.97
N SER A 76 6.14 10.75 -8.11
CA SER A 76 7.50 11.14 -8.53
C SER A 76 8.41 9.95 -8.87
N TYR A 77 8.01 8.72 -8.52
CA TYR A 77 8.71 7.51 -8.88
C TYR A 77 8.32 7.08 -10.31
N ASP A 78 9.27 7.19 -11.24
CA ASP A 78 9.15 6.75 -12.64
C ASP A 78 9.68 5.32 -12.89
N GLU A 79 10.32 4.70 -11.90
CA GLU A 79 11.03 3.44 -12.02
C GLU A 79 10.26 2.25 -11.43
N ALA A 80 10.62 1.03 -11.86
CA ALA A 80 10.08 -0.22 -11.32
C ALA A 80 10.53 -0.43 -9.86
N LEU A 81 9.63 -0.91 -8.99
CA LEU A 81 9.80 -0.89 -7.53
C LEU A 81 11.06 -1.60 -7.00
N GLU A 82 11.53 -2.64 -7.70
CA GLU A 82 12.76 -3.37 -7.41
C GLU A 82 14.03 -2.50 -7.52
N ASN A 83 13.98 -1.38 -8.27
CA ASN A 83 15.09 -0.42 -8.38
C ASN A 83 14.97 0.75 -7.38
N VAL A 84 13.79 0.97 -6.82
CA VAL A 84 13.49 2.14 -5.98
C VAL A 84 14.17 2.07 -4.60
N GLY A 85 14.44 0.87 -4.09
CA GLY A 85 15.10 0.68 -2.78
C GLY A 85 14.19 1.03 -1.59
N ILE A 86 12.90 0.75 -1.70
CA ILE A 86 11.86 1.06 -0.69
C ILE A 86 11.26 -0.22 -0.08
N SER A 87 10.97 -0.20 1.22
CA SER A 87 10.13 -1.24 1.84
C SER A 87 8.66 -1.03 1.48
N ALA A 88 8.14 -1.85 0.57
CA ALA A 88 6.80 -1.71 0.01
C ALA A 88 6.08 -3.06 -0.25
N ILE A 89 4.75 -3.01 -0.20
CA ILE A 89 3.85 -4.13 -0.50
C ILE A 89 2.83 -3.65 -1.54
N ALA A 90 2.95 -4.17 -2.76
CA ALA A 90 2.16 -3.75 -3.90
C ALA A 90 1.20 -4.88 -4.32
N PRO A 91 -0.11 -4.78 -4.06
CA PRO A 91 -1.09 -5.57 -4.79
C PRO A 91 -1.23 -5.11 -6.25
N LEU A 92 -1.08 -3.81 -6.57
CA LEU A 92 -1.08 -3.34 -7.95
C LEU A 92 -0.39 -1.96 -8.03
N PHE A 93 0.93 -1.93 -8.19
CA PHE A 93 1.66 -0.71 -8.46
C PHE A 93 1.50 -0.28 -9.93
N ALA A 94 0.76 0.81 -10.17
CA ALA A 94 0.65 1.48 -11.46
C ALA A 94 0.06 2.89 -11.33
N ARG A 95 0.39 3.78 -12.28
CA ARG A 95 -0.25 5.10 -12.38
C ARG A 95 -1.75 5.00 -12.66
N SER A 96 -2.53 5.77 -11.91
CA SER A 96 -3.98 5.88 -12.04
C SER A 96 -4.39 7.35 -12.14
N ASN A 97 -5.60 7.62 -12.63
CA ASN A 97 -6.09 8.97 -12.90
C ASN A 97 -7.48 9.23 -12.25
N GLY A 98 -7.84 8.38 -11.29
CA GLY A 98 -9.15 8.36 -10.66
C GLY A 98 -9.44 7.02 -9.97
N GLY A 99 -10.44 7.03 -9.10
CA GLY A 99 -10.77 5.94 -8.17
C GLY A 99 -10.98 6.48 -6.75
N LYS A 100 -11.13 5.58 -5.79
CA LYS A 100 -11.19 5.89 -4.34
C LYS A 100 -10.37 4.88 -3.56
N ILE A 101 -9.84 5.26 -2.41
CA ILE A 101 -9.16 4.34 -1.49
C ILE A 101 -9.90 4.35 -0.16
N PHE A 102 -10.43 3.19 0.22
CA PHE A 102 -11.05 2.97 1.52
C PHE A 102 -10.06 2.26 2.43
N TYR A 103 -9.87 2.73 3.66
CA TYR A 103 -8.89 2.15 4.58
C TYR A 103 -9.33 2.11 6.04
N ARG A 104 -8.80 1.15 6.80
CA ARG A 104 -9.07 0.96 8.24
C ARG A 104 -7.89 0.32 8.94
N SER A 105 -7.52 0.85 10.11
CA SER A 105 -6.58 0.25 11.07
C SER A 105 -7.35 -0.04 12.35
N THR A 106 -7.39 -1.31 12.80
CA THR A 106 -8.30 -1.71 13.89
C THR A 106 -7.85 -2.93 14.69
N SER A 107 -8.01 -2.84 16.01
CA SER A 107 -8.02 -3.96 16.96
C SER A 107 -9.42 -4.21 17.57
N GLY A 108 -10.43 -3.45 17.14
CA GLY A 108 -11.80 -3.51 17.67
C GLY A 108 -12.80 -4.27 16.79
N ASP A 109 -12.44 -4.54 15.53
CA ASP A 109 -13.31 -5.22 14.57
C ASP A 109 -13.18 -6.75 14.68
N GLY A 110 -13.98 -7.33 15.57
CA GLY A 110 -14.02 -8.78 15.79
C GLY A 110 -14.50 -9.57 14.56
N ASP A 111 -15.29 -8.97 13.67
CA ASP A 111 -15.80 -9.61 12.44
C ASP A 111 -14.65 -9.77 11.42
N LEU A 112 -13.86 -8.70 11.21
CA LEU A 112 -12.70 -8.68 10.34
C LEU A 112 -11.57 -9.58 10.86
N LEU A 113 -11.22 -9.46 12.15
CA LEU A 113 -10.17 -10.26 12.78
C LEU A 113 -10.51 -11.76 12.78
N ALA A 114 -11.79 -12.13 12.91
CA ALA A 114 -12.25 -13.51 12.80
C ALA A 114 -12.23 -14.04 11.35
N ASP A 115 -12.63 -13.25 10.36
CA ASP A 115 -12.55 -13.66 8.93
C ASP A 115 -11.09 -13.81 8.48
N MET A 116 -10.19 -12.93 8.92
CA MET A 116 -8.74 -13.05 8.67
C MET A 116 -8.15 -14.29 9.36
N SER A 117 -8.37 -14.48 10.67
CA SER A 117 -7.96 -15.67 11.43
C SER A 117 -8.41 -16.97 10.75
N HIS A 118 -9.70 -17.06 10.43
CA HIS A 118 -10.31 -18.25 9.79
C HIS A 118 -9.83 -18.51 8.36
N ARG A 119 -9.35 -17.48 7.65
CA ARG A 119 -8.72 -17.67 6.33
C ARG A 119 -7.24 -18.07 6.45
N ILE A 120 -6.50 -17.53 7.42
CA ILE A 120 -5.08 -17.88 7.66
C ILE A 120 -4.95 -19.34 8.12
N GLY A 121 -5.71 -19.75 9.14
CA GLY A 121 -5.69 -21.10 9.72
C GLY A 121 -6.19 -22.24 8.82
N LYS A 122 -6.44 -21.98 7.52
CA LYS A 122 -6.69 -23.02 6.49
C LYS A 122 -5.43 -23.41 5.72
N HIS A 123 -4.42 -22.56 5.75
CA HIS A 123 -3.23 -22.63 4.90
C HIS A 123 -1.94 -22.51 5.72
N PHE A 124 -1.99 -21.81 6.84
CA PHE A 124 -0.95 -21.78 7.87
C PHE A 124 -1.47 -22.40 9.18
N HIS A 125 -0.60 -22.51 10.19
CA HIS A 125 -1.00 -22.87 11.56
C HIS A 125 -2.02 -21.87 12.16
N ASP A 126 -2.74 -22.31 13.20
CA ASP A 126 -3.70 -21.49 13.93
C ASP A 126 -3.07 -20.17 14.39
N PHE A 127 -3.53 -19.06 13.81
CA PHE A 127 -3.06 -17.70 14.07
C PHE A 127 -4.24 -16.78 14.37
N GLN A 128 -4.09 -15.95 15.41
CA GLN A 128 -5.12 -15.02 15.86
C GLN A 128 -4.55 -13.60 15.88
N PRO A 129 -4.83 -12.76 14.86
CA PRO A 129 -4.35 -11.38 14.85
C PRO A 129 -4.94 -10.59 16.01
N SER A 130 -4.12 -9.69 16.58
CA SER A 130 -4.53 -8.67 17.54
C SER A 130 -4.88 -7.35 16.86
N HIS A 131 -4.49 -7.17 15.59
CA HIS A 131 -4.72 -5.98 14.79
C HIS A 131 -4.84 -6.31 13.30
N ALA A 132 -5.64 -5.53 12.59
CA ALA A 132 -5.82 -5.61 11.15
C ALA A 132 -5.67 -4.24 10.50
N VAL A 133 -5.01 -4.22 9.34
CA VAL A 133 -5.06 -3.10 8.39
C VAL A 133 -5.77 -3.58 7.13
N LEU A 134 -6.74 -2.82 6.66
CA LEU A 134 -7.44 -3.06 5.40
C LEU A 134 -7.28 -1.83 4.50
N VAL A 135 -6.94 -2.02 3.23
CA VAL A 135 -6.87 -0.96 2.22
C VAL A 135 -7.50 -1.48 0.92
N THR A 136 -8.47 -0.75 0.38
CA THR A 136 -9.22 -1.13 -0.83
C THR A 136 -9.16 0.00 -1.84
N TRP A 137 -8.49 -0.23 -2.97
CA TRP A 137 -8.48 0.67 -4.10
C TRP A 137 -9.67 0.30 -5.00
N GLU A 138 -10.70 1.14 -4.99
CA GLU A 138 -11.96 0.92 -5.71
C GLU A 138 -12.02 1.73 -7.01
N GLY A 139 -12.30 1.05 -8.12
CA GLY A 139 -12.66 1.70 -9.38
C GLY A 139 -11.51 2.46 -10.03
N MET A 140 -10.27 2.03 -9.81
CA MET A 140 -9.07 2.70 -10.28
C MET A 140 -9.04 2.74 -11.81
N THR A 141 -9.04 3.96 -12.37
CA THR A 141 -9.03 4.22 -13.81
C THR A 141 -7.64 4.62 -14.30
N LYS A 142 -7.34 4.34 -15.57
CA LYS A 142 -6.14 4.85 -16.25
C LYS A 142 -6.47 5.89 -17.32
N GLU A 143 -5.47 6.64 -17.76
CA GLU A 143 -5.65 7.74 -18.70
C GLU A 143 -6.33 7.29 -20.01
N GLY A 144 -7.29 8.09 -20.47
CA GLY A 144 -8.05 7.82 -21.69
C GLY A 144 -8.95 6.57 -21.63
N SER A 145 -9.21 5.99 -20.45
CA SER A 145 -9.95 4.72 -20.33
C SER A 145 -11.01 4.70 -19.23
N GLU A 146 -12.23 4.29 -19.61
CA GLU A 146 -13.33 3.98 -18.67
C GLU A 146 -13.11 2.66 -17.90
N LYS A 147 -12.06 1.89 -18.25
CA LYS A 147 -11.73 0.60 -17.63
C LYS A 147 -11.33 0.76 -16.17
N LYS A 148 -11.76 -0.18 -15.32
CA LYS A 148 -11.59 -0.10 -13.86
C LYS A 148 -10.98 -1.35 -13.25
N ASN A 149 -10.02 -1.13 -12.36
CA ASN A 149 -9.47 -2.15 -11.48
C ASN A 149 -9.99 -1.92 -10.06
N THR A 150 -10.37 -3.00 -9.36
CA THR A 150 -10.65 -2.95 -7.92
C THR A 150 -9.90 -4.07 -7.23
N PHE A 151 -9.11 -3.73 -6.21
CA PHE A 151 -8.24 -4.65 -5.48
C PHE A 151 -8.10 -4.24 -4.01
N GLN A 152 -7.76 -5.20 -3.15
CA GLN A 152 -7.71 -5.01 -1.70
C GLN A 152 -6.47 -5.67 -1.09
N LEU A 153 -5.79 -4.92 -0.23
CA LEU A 153 -4.74 -5.41 0.67
C LEU A 153 -5.33 -5.59 2.07
N GLY A 154 -5.14 -6.76 2.68
CA GLY A 154 -5.52 -7.03 4.06
C GLY A 154 -4.34 -7.56 4.85
N ILE A 155 -3.85 -6.80 5.83
CA ILE A 155 -2.75 -7.18 6.71
C ILE A 155 -3.32 -7.61 8.05
N ALA A 156 -2.89 -8.77 8.54
CA ALA A 156 -3.25 -9.32 9.84
C ALA A 156 -1.98 -9.51 10.66
N THR A 157 -1.87 -8.87 11.83
CA THR A 157 -0.68 -8.90 12.69
C THR A 157 -1.05 -9.20 14.15
N ASP A 158 -0.14 -9.87 14.87
CA ASP A 158 -0.15 -9.89 16.34
C ASP A 158 0.94 -9.01 16.98
N GLY A 159 1.87 -8.51 16.16
CA GLY A 159 3.07 -7.73 16.53
C GLY A 159 4.40 -8.45 16.24
N GLU A 160 4.38 -9.79 16.19
CA GLU A 160 5.56 -10.66 15.98
C GLU A 160 5.46 -11.44 14.66
N LEU A 161 4.25 -11.89 14.32
CA LEU A 161 3.87 -12.47 13.04
C LEU A 161 2.97 -11.51 12.27
N SER A 162 3.12 -11.50 10.95
CA SER A 162 2.26 -10.72 10.06
C SER A 162 1.98 -11.49 8.77
N TYR A 163 0.74 -11.39 8.32
CA TYR A 163 0.21 -12.07 7.14
C TYR A 163 -0.45 -11.06 6.22
N VAL A 164 -0.33 -11.27 4.91
CA VAL A 164 -0.89 -10.39 3.88
C VAL A 164 -1.82 -11.16 2.96
N PHE A 165 -3.04 -10.66 2.83
CA PHE A 165 -3.97 -10.97 1.75
C PHE A 165 -3.85 -9.94 0.63
N MET A 166 -3.76 -10.40 -0.62
CA MET A 166 -3.95 -9.57 -1.81
C MET A 166 -5.14 -10.13 -2.60
N LEU A 167 -6.16 -9.30 -2.83
CA LEU A 167 -7.46 -9.73 -3.36
C LEU A 167 -7.84 -8.98 -4.65
N TYR A 168 -8.18 -9.72 -5.70
CA TYR A 168 -8.40 -9.22 -7.07
C TYR A 168 -9.80 -9.56 -7.64
N PRO A 169 -10.90 -8.96 -7.13
CA PRO A 169 -12.26 -9.26 -7.58
C PRO A 169 -12.58 -8.86 -9.03
N SER A 170 -11.91 -7.85 -9.58
CA SER A 170 -12.00 -7.49 -11.00
C SER A 170 -10.80 -6.65 -11.44
N LEU A 171 -10.19 -7.05 -12.56
CA LEU A 171 -9.13 -6.31 -13.23
C LEU A 171 -9.44 -6.23 -14.73
N GLU A 172 -9.49 -5.01 -15.26
CA GLU A 172 -9.82 -4.72 -16.66
C GLU A 172 -8.61 -4.17 -17.44
N TRP A 173 -7.60 -3.64 -16.76
CA TRP A 173 -6.35 -3.15 -17.35
C TRP A 173 -5.11 -3.67 -16.60
N ALA A 174 -4.02 -3.85 -17.35
CA ALA A 174 -2.72 -4.37 -16.87
C ALA A 174 -1.56 -3.38 -17.06
N GLU A 175 -1.83 -2.22 -17.65
CA GLU A 175 -0.80 -1.32 -18.20
C GLU A 175 -1.30 0.12 -18.12
N SER A 176 -0.46 1.07 -17.71
CA SER A 176 -0.75 2.50 -17.61
C SER A 176 0.53 3.29 -17.88
N ASN A 177 0.44 4.41 -18.61
CA ASN A 177 1.58 5.25 -19.02
C ASN A 177 2.78 4.44 -19.57
N GLU A 178 2.52 3.53 -20.52
CA GLU A 178 3.49 2.64 -21.17
C GLU A 178 4.19 1.62 -20.23
N GLN A 179 3.81 1.57 -18.94
CA GLN A 179 4.33 0.63 -17.94
C GLN A 179 3.27 -0.43 -17.57
N PHE A 180 3.69 -1.70 -17.43
CA PHE A 180 2.81 -2.75 -16.90
C PHE A 180 2.72 -2.66 -15.38
N ALA A 181 1.54 -2.98 -14.84
CA ALA A 181 1.31 -3.02 -13.40
C ALA A 181 2.17 -4.09 -12.73
N GLN A 182 2.87 -3.71 -11.67
CA GLN A 182 3.66 -4.62 -10.84
C GLN A 182 2.87 -5.05 -9.61
N ALA A 183 3.13 -6.25 -9.12
CA ALA A 183 2.71 -6.67 -7.78
C ALA A 183 3.78 -7.55 -7.14
N GLY A 184 3.87 -7.47 -5.81
CA GLY A 184 4.89 -8.17 -5.05
C GLY A 184 5.22 -7.49 -3.73
N PHE A 185 6.35 -7.93 -3.18
CA PHE A 185 6.96 -7.45 -1.96
C PHE A 185 8.35 -6.91 -2.28
N PHE A 186 8.71 -5.78 -1.68
CA PHE A 186 9.97 -5.06 -1.94
C PHE A 186 10.54 -4.56 -0.62
N HIS A 187 11.87 -4.55 -0.48
CA HIS A 187 12.57 -4.10 0.71
C HIS A 187 13.72 -3.15 0.36
N SER A 188 14.01 -2.23 1.26
CA SER A 188 15.08 -1.22 1.10
C SER A 188 16.51 -1.78 1.13
N ASP A 189 16.70 -3.07 1.41
CA ASP A 189 17.99 -3.77 1.22
C ASP A 189 18.15 -4.45 -0.15
N GLY A 190 17.14 -4.36 -1.03
CA GLY A 190 17.10 -4.96 -2.35
C GLY A 190 16.43 -6.33 -2.44
N ARG A 191 16.08 -6.98 -1.31
CA ARG A 191 15.22 -8.17 -1.32
C ARG A 191 13.85 -7.81 -1.91
N HIS A 192 13.38 -8.61 -2.84
CA HIS A 192 12.05 -8.47 -3.43
C HIS A 192 11.50 -9.83 -3.88
N GLN A 193 10.20 -9.91 -4.09
CA GLN A 193 9.50 -11.09 -4.59
C GLN A 193 8.28 -10.64 -5.39
N LEU A 194 8.34 -10.84 -6.71
CA LEU A 194 7.25 -10.51 -7.62
C LEU A 194 6.12 -11.55 -7.54
N MET A 195 4.90 -11.15 -7.87
CA MET A 195 3.78 -12.06 -8.07
C MET A 195 3.74 -12.62 -9.51
N ILE A 196 2.97 -13.70 -9.71
CA ILE A 196 2.62 -14.19 -11.04
C ILE A 196 2.05 -13.07 -11.92
N ASN A 197 2.45 -13.00 -13.19
CA ASN A 197 2.07 -11.96 -14.16
C ASN A 197 2.45 -10.50 -13.80
N SER A 198 3.16 -10.23 -12.69
CA SER A 198 3.71 -8.91 -12.36
C SER A 198 4.54 -8.35 -13.51
N GLY A 199 4.35 -7.07 -13.86
CA GLY A 199 5.09 -6.43 -14.96
C GLY A 199 4.70 -6.92 -16.37
N THR A 200 3.56 -7.61 -16.54
CA THR A 200 3.14 -8.15 -17.84
C THR A 200 1.70 -7.80 -18.23
N ALA A 201 1.40 -7.86 -19.53
CA ALA A 201 0.03 -7.76 -20.06
C ALA A 201 -0.94 -8.81 -19.49
N ASN A 202 -0.44 -9.91 -18.91
CA ASN A 202 -1.26 -10.93 -18.26
C ASN A 202 -1.75 -10.54 -16.86
N PHE A 203 -1.38 -9.37 -16.32
CA PHE A 203 -1.74 -8.97 -14.95
C PHE A 203 -3.25 -9.05 -14.66
N VAL A 204 -4.14 -8.79 -15.64
CA VAL A 204 -5.59 -8.96 -15.49
C VAL A 204 -6.02 -10.39 -15.09
N GLN A 205 -5.19 -11.40 -15.37
CA GLN A 205 -5.42 -12.79 -14.98
C GLN A 205 -5.26 -13.03 -13.47
N MET A 206 -4.70 -12.07 -12.71
CA MET A 206 -4.64 -12.14 -11.24
C MET A 206 -6.00 -12.31 -10.59
N SER A 207 -7.09 -11.89 -11.25
CA SER A 207 -8.48 -12.15 -10.83
C SER A 207 -8.93 -13.61 -10.96
N ARG A 208 -8.09 -14.51 -11.47
CA ARG A 208 -8.38 -15.92 -11.77
C ARG A 208 -7.24 -16.88 -11.38
N THR A 209 -6.17 -16.36 -10.78
CA THR A 209 -5.07 -17.13 -10.21
C THR A 209 -5.07 -16.97 -8.69
N SER A 210 -4.34 -17.83 -7.99
CA SER A 210 -4.31 -17.90 -6.52
C SER A 210 -3.16 -18.80 -6.09
N ASN A 211 -2.57 -18.55 -4.91
CA ASN A 211 -1.69 -19.52 -4.25
C ASN A 211 -2.41 -20.40 -3.21
N ILE A 212 -3.70 -20.15 -2.95
CA ILE A 212 -4.50 -20.91 -1.97
C ILE A 212 -5.75 -21.58 -2.57
N ASN A 213 -5.75 -21.82 -3.89
CA ASN A 213 -6.87 -22.44 -4.62
C ASN A 213 -8.22 -21.70 -4.47
N SER A 214 -8.19 -20.37 -4.48
CA SER A 214 -9.36 -19.50 -4.42
C SER A 214 -9.18 -18.29 -5.33
N ASP A 215 -9.80 -18.29 -6.51
CA ASP A 215 -9.70 -17.28 -7.57
C ASP A 215 -9.56 -15.83 -7.08
N GLY A 216 -8.45 -15.18 -7.44
CA GLY A 216 -8.15 -13.80 -7.08
C GLY A 216 -7.73 -13.59 -5.63
N VAL A 217 -7.55 -14.64 -4.82
CA VAL A 217 -7.03 -14.55 -3.46
C VAL A 217 -5.60 -15.05 -3.40
N PHE A 218 -4.70 -14.22 -2.92
CA PHE A 218 -3.35 -14.60 -2.53
C PHE A 218 -3.15 -14.35 -1.04
N LEU A 219 -2.37 -15.22 -0.38
CA LEU A 219 -2.04 -15.14 1.04
C LEU A 219 -0.57 -15.50 1.26
N PHE A 220 0.13 -14.71 2.08
CA PHE A 220 1.53 -14.95 2.46
C PHE A 220 1.77 -14.65 3.94
N ARG A 221 2.78 -15.30 4.55
CA ARG A 221 3.38 -14.85 5.82
C ARG A 221 4.59 -13.97 5.52
N ILE A 222 4.58 -12.73 5.97
CA ILE A 222 5.54 -11.70 5.53
C ILE A 222 6.63 -11.34 6.56
N SER A 223 6.53 -11.91 7.78
CA SER A 223 7.37 -11.57 8.93
C SER A 223 8.71 -12.32 9.02
N GLY A 224 9.04 -13.16 8.03
CA GLY A 224 10.31 -13.88 7.90
C GLY A 224 11.32 -13.18 7.00
N GLU A 225 12.42 -13.87 6.69
CA GLU A 225 13.51 -13.40 5.81
C GLU A 225 13.04 -13.14 4.36
N VAL A 226 11.99 -13.85 3.93
CA VAL A 226 11.24 -13.64 2.69
C VAL A 226 9.73 -13.89 2.92
N PRO A 227 8.83 -13.34 2.09
CA PRO A 227 7.41 -13.69 2.08
C PRO A 227 7.17 -15.18 1.73
N GLU A 228 6.57 -15.89 2.67
CA GLU A 228 6.32 -17.33 2.60
C GLU A 228 4.95 -17.62 1.99
N ASP A 229 4.96 -18.43 0.92
CA ASP A 229 3.79 -18.98 0.26
C ASP A 229 3.33 -20.27 1.00
N PRO A 230 2.02 -20.49 1.23
CA PRO A 230 1.53 -21.68 1.93
C PRO A 230 1.51 -22.98 1.11
N ARG A 231 1.91 -22.97 -0.17
CA ARG A 231 2.08 -24.20 -0.97
C ARG A 231 3.34 -24.95 -0.49
N ASN A 232 3.29 -26.29 -0.44
CA ASN A 232 4.46 -27.05 0.02
C ASN A 232 5.52 -27.09 -1.08
N GLU A 233 6.80 -27.01 -0.72
CA GLU A 233 7.96 -27.32 -1.58
C GLU A 233 7.99 -28.78 -2.10
N ASN A 234 6.98 -29.59 -1.77
CA ASN A 234 6.85 -31.00 -2.15
C ASN A 234 5.64 -31.24 -3.09
N ASP A 235 4.90 -30.20 -3.44
CA ASP A 235 3.87 -30.25 -4.48
C ASP A 235 4.55 -29.94 -5.83
N ASP A 236 5.21 -30.96 -6.42
CA ASP A 236 6.08 -30.94 -7.62
C ASP A 236 5.40 -30.50 -8.96
N ASP A 237 4.36 -29.67 -8.92
CA ASP A 237 3.74 -29.04 -10.10
C ASP A 237 4.03 -27.51 -10.08
N ASP A 238 5.01 -27.11 -10.90
CA ASP A 238 5.57 -25.76 -11.11
C ASP A 238 6.39 -25.13 -9.95
N ASP A 239 7.72 -25.24 -10.07
CA ASP A 239 8.73 -24.46 -9.33
C ASP A 239 8.69 -22.97 -9.74
N TYR A 240 7.74 -22.22 -9.16
CA TYR A 240 7.62 -20.77 -9.33
C TYR A 240 8.65 -20.01 -8.48
N ASN A 241 9.94 -20.24 -8.73
CA ASN A 241 11.00 -19.38 -8.19
C ASN A 241 10.98 -18.00 -8.89
N TYR A 242 10.30 -17.03 -8.30
CA TYR A 242 10.05 -15.70 -8.89
C TYR A 242 11.30 -14.81 -9.10
N THR A 243 12.50 -15.27 -8.75
CA THR A 243 13.75 -14.49 -8.84
C THR A 243 14.52 -14.65 -10.15
N ASP A 244 14.08 -15.51 -11.08
CA ASP A 244 14.85 -15.87 -12.29
C ASP A 244 14.41 -15.14 -13.58
N TYR A 245 13.64 -14.05 -13.46
CA TYR A 245 13.34 -13.14 -14.57
C TYR A 245 14.47 -12.13 -14.77
N ASP A 246 15.65 -12.65 -15.12
CA ASP A 246 16.80 -11.85 -15.53
C ASP A 246 16.42 -11.01 -16.78
N TYR A 247 16.43 -9.69 -16.65
CA TYR A 247 16.11 -8.77 -17.74
C TYR A 247 17.26 -8.80 -18.78
N GLU A 248 17.15 -9.65 -19.81
CA GLU A 248 18.02 -9.54 -20.99
C GLU A 248 17.74 -8.19 -21.69
N SER A 249 18.58 -7.18 -21.39
CA SER A 249 18.66 -5.94 -22.15
C SER A 249 18.85 -6.28 -23.63
N SER A 250 17.84 -5.98 -24.45
CA SER A 250 17.80 -6.35 -25.87
C SER A 250 18.68 -5.45 -26.75
N ASP A 251 19.96 -5.34 -26.38
CA ASP A 251 20.92 -4.44 -27.00
C ASP A 251 21.25 -4.80 -28.46
N ASN A 252 20.84 -3.90 -29.35
CA ASN A 252 21.41 -3.68 -30.68
C ASN A 252 21.63 -4.93 -31.57
N LYS A 253 20.54 -5.63 -31.89
CA LYS A 253 20.53 -6.63 -32.98
C LYS A 253 20.63 -5.96 -34.36
N HIS A 254 21.86 -5.65 -34.78
CA HIS A 254 22.17 -5.10 -36.10
C HIS A 254 21.55 -5.96 -37.23
N PRO A 255 20.96 -5.36 -38.28
CA PRO A 255 20.33 -6.09 -39.37
C PRO A 255 21.39 -6.83 -40.22
N PRO A 256 21.12 -8.05 -40.71
CA PRO A 256 22.07 -8.80 -41.51
C PRO A 256 22.25 -8.17 -42.90
N SER A 257 23.49 -7.82 -43.24
CA SER A 257 23.87 -7.22 -44.52
C SER A 257 23.53 -8.13 -45.72
N VAL A 258 22.88 -7.56 -46.74
CA VAL A 258 22.56 -8.28 -47.98
C VAL A 258 23.84 -8.57 -48.78
N VAL A 259 24.22 -9.84 -48.88
CA VAL A 259 25.34 -10.27 -49.73
C VAL A 259 24.86 -10.38 -51.18
N SER A 260 25.16 -9.36 -51.98
CA SER A 260 25.03 -9.41 -53.44
C SER A 260 26.25 -10.10 -54.05
N SER A 261 26.03 -11.12 -54.87
CA SER A 261 27.10 -11.88 -55.54
C SER A 261 27.57 -11.18 -56.82
N ALA A 262 28.80 -10.68 -56.83
CA ALA A 262 29.56 -10.32 -58.01
C ALA A 262 31.02 -10.81 -57.87
N ALA A 263 31.71 -11.03 -58.98
CA ALA A 263 33.02 -11.69 -59.02
C ALA A 263 34.15 -10.75 -59.49
N VAL A 264 35.35 -11.32 -59.74
CA VAL A 264 36.55 -10.68 -60.36
C VAL A 264 37.34 -9.76 -59.39
N ASP A 265 38.68 -9.69 -59.37
CA ASP A 265 39.78 -10.63 -59.67
C ASP A 265 41.10 -10.01 -59.12
N SER A 266 42.18 -10.80 -59.06
CA SER A 266 43.58 -10.37 -59.19
C SER A 266 44.22 -9.37 -58.19
N THR A 267 45.15 -9.92 -57.37
CA THR A 267 46.57 -9.50 -57.22
C THR A 267 47.03 -8.13 -56.63
N VAL A 268 47.84 -8.23 -55.56
CA VAL A 268 49.26 -7.76 -55.46
C VAL A 268 49.60 -6.33 -54.93
N ASP A 269 50.37 -6.36 -53.83
CA ASP A 269 51.49 -5.51 -53.33
C ASP A 269 51.42 -4.05 -52.82
N SER A 270 52.22 -3.87 -51.76
CA SER A 270 53.15 -2.76 -51.43
C SER A 270 52.67 -1.37 -50.95
N ASN A 271 53.23 -0.98 -49.79
CA ASN A 271 53.89 0.31 -49.44
C ASN A 271 53.35 1.61 -50.07
N ASN A 272 53.00 2.65 -49.31
CA ASN A 272 53.98 3.44 -48.54
C ASN A 272 53.33 4.39 -47.48
N GLN A 273 54.18 5.09 -46.73
CA GLN A 273 53.94 6.20 -45.81
C GLN A 273 53.12 7.37 -46.43
N ASP A 274 52.34 8.06 -45.58
CA ASP A 274 52.57 9.49 -45.33
C ASP A 274 52.24 9.83 -43.85
N ASN A 275 52.78 10.92 -43.32
CA ASN A 275 52.66 11.32 -41.91
C ASN A 275 52.32 12.81 -41.81
N ARG A 276 51.08 13.14 -41.41
CA ARG A 276 50.59 14.52 -41.48
C ARG A 276 49.72 14.94 -40.29
N VAL A 277 50.32 15.73 -39.41
CA VAL A 277 49.65 16.44 -38.31
C VAL A 277 49.09 17.78 -38.82
N VAL A 278 47.80 18.00 -38.62
CA VAL A 278 47.09 19.30 -38.72
C VAL A 278 45.88 19.26 -37.75
N PRO A 279 45.28 20.40 -37.36
CA PRO A 279 45.11 20.71 -35.93
C PRO A 279 43.67 20.56 -35.40
N GLU A 280 43.51 20.72 -34.08
CA GLU A 280 42.20 20.95 -33.46
C GLU A 280 41.62 22.31 -33.87
N GLU A 281 40.32 22.35 -34.18
CA GLU A 281 39.53 23.59 -34.25
C GLU A 281 38.92 23.93 -32.87
N PRO A 282 38.71 25.22 -32.55
CA PRO A 282 38.14 25.62 -31.27
C PRO A 282 36.65 25.26 -31.18
N ARG A 283 36.19 24.85 -29.99
CA ARG A 283 34.75 24.72 -29.70
C ARG A 283 34.12 26.12 -29.65
N GLU A 284 33.06 26.33 -30.42
CA GLU A 284 32.17 27.48 -30.20
C GLU A 284 31.52 27.36 -28.81
N VAL A 285 31.56 28.46 -28.04
CA VAL A 285 30.80 28.61 -26.81
C VAL A 285 29.57 29.45 -27.15
N VAL A 286 28.40 28.82 -27.17
CA VAL A 286 27.12 29.52 -27.34
C VAL A 286 26.78 30.24 -26.04
N GLU A 287 26.78 31.58 -26.08
CA GLU A 287 26.36 32.40 -24.93
C GLU A 287 24.87 32.22 -24.62
N GLN A 288 24.53 32.16 -23.33
CA GLN A 288 23.15 32.17 -22.87
C GLN A 288 22.60 33.60 -22.87
N PRO A 289 21.34 33.85 -23.30
CA PRO A 289 20.73 35.17 -23.20
C PRO A 289 20.53 35.57 -21.74
N GLN A 290 21.03 36.75 -21.34
CA GLN A 290 20.74 37.31 -20.03
C GLN A 290 19.27 37.75 -19.95
N VAL A 291 18.56 37.30 -18.92
CA VAL A 291 17.23 37.85 -18.57
C VAL A 291 17.44 39.16 -17.81
N ALA A 292 16.78 40.23 -18.24
CA ALA A 292 16.87 41.53 -17.59
C ALA A 292 16.01 41.58 -16.31
N GLU A 293 16.60 42.04 -15.20
CA GLU A 293 15.85 42.43 -14.01
C GLU A 293 14.91 43.61 -14.32
N GLN A 294 13.71 43.60 -13.74
CA GLN A 294 12.79 44.74 -13.76
C GLN A 294 12.76 45.41 -12.38
N GLU A 295 13.00 46.72 -12.38
CA GLU A 295 13.02 47.54 -11.16
C GLU A 295 11.62 47.65 -10.52
N ILE A 296 11.55 47.54 -9.19
CA ILE A 296 10.33 47.75 -8.40
C ILE A 296 10.38 49.15 -7.77
N PRO A 297 9.44 50.07 -8.08
CA PRO A 297 9.42 51.41 -7.47
C PRO A 297 8.90 51.40 -6.02
N GLU A 298 9.58 52.12 -5.12
CA GLU A 298 9.15 52.28 -3.73
C GLU A 298 8.03 53.34 -3.54
N GLY A 299 6.92 52.91 -2.94
CA GLY A 299 6.46 53.43 -1.64
C GLY A 299 5.79 54.81 -1.55
N GLN A 300 4.52 54.81 -1.08
CA GLN A 300 4.10 55.75 -0.04
C GLN A 300 3.05 55.19 0.93
N LYS A 301 3.53 54.89 2.14
CA LYS A 301 2.94 55.07 3.49
C LYS A 301 1.42 55.22 3.66
N ASP A 302 0.90 54.49 4.65
CA ASP A 302 0.15 55.12 5.76
C ASP A 302 0.50 54.44 7.10
N GLU A 303 0.13 55.03 8.25
CA GLU A 303 0.78 54.75 9.54
C GLU A 303 0.05 53.82 10.54
N ARG A 304 0.89 53.15 11.36
CA ARG A 304 0.66 52.49 12.68
C ARG A 304 -0.68 52.72 13.39
N ILE A 305 -1.19 51.66 14.03
CA ILE A 305 -1.22 51.55 15.52
C ILE A 305 -0.79 50.13 15.94
N THR A 306 -0.03 50.03 17.03
CA THR A 306 0.43 48.79 17.67
C THR A 306 -0.32 48.49 18.97
N GLN A 307 -0.58 47.23 19.31
CA GLN A 307 -0.38 46.73 20.68
C GLN A 307 -0.33 45.19 20.77
N ALA A 308 0.21 44.70 21.89
CA ALA A 308 0.35 43.28 22.22
C ALA A 308 0.07 43.05 23.72
N GLY A 309 -0.36 41.84 24.09
CA GLY A 309 -0.63 41.40 25.46
C GLY A 309 -1.53 40.15 25.44
N THR A 310 -1.06 38.94 25.78
CA THR A 310 -0.74 38.37 27.11
C THR A 310 -1.90 37.62 27.77
N CYS A 311 -1.62 36.44 28.31
CA CYS A 311 -2.59 35.49 28.87
C CYS A 311 -3.12 35.89 30.25
N ALA A 312 -4.37 35.51 30.55
CA ALA A 312 -4.86 35.23 31.92
C ALA A 312 -6.11 34.33 31.86
N GLN A 313 -6.51 33.74 32.99
CA GLN A 313 -7.66 32.83 33.13
C GLN A 313 -8.88 33.55 33.76
N ALA A 314 -10.06 32.94 33.59
CA ALA A 314 -10.89 32.38 34.68
C ALA A 314 -12.39 32.81 34.77
N GLU A 315 -13.17 31.85 35.30
CA GLU A 315 -14.49 31.91 35.97
C GLU A 315 -15.79 32.22 35.17
N GLU A 316 -16.78 31.32 35.32
CA GLU A 316 -18.22 31.64 35.18
C GLU A 316 -18.73 32.33 36.47
N PRO A 317 -19.97 32.87 36.51
CA PRO A 317 -21.06 32.01 37.00
C PRO A 317 -22.48 32.25 36.41
N CYS A 318 -23.19 31.14 36.14
CA CYS A 318 -24.62 30.89 36.39
C CYS A 318 -25.72 31.94 36.05
N ASN A 319 -26.52 31.60 35.03
CA ASN A 319 -27.92 31.14 35.16
C ASN A 319 -29.05 32.11 35.65
N GLN A 320 -30.08 32.35 34.80
CA GLN A 320 -31.47 31.99 35.15
C GLN A 320 -32.51 32.01 34.00
N ASN A 321 -33.39 30.99 34.07
CA ASN A 321 -34.49 30.56 33.20
C ASN A 321 -35.53 31.60 32.70
N ALA A 322 -36.22 31.24 31.61
CA ALA A 322 -37.67 31.43 31.47
C ALA A 322 -38.28 30.29 30.61
N ASP A 323 -39.34 29.64 31.11
CA ASP A 323 -40.06 28.55 30.44
C ASP A 323 -41.15 29.02 29.46
N ALA A 324 -41.42 28.21 28.43
CA ALA A 324 -42.80 27.79 28.07
C ALA A 324 -42.81 26.68 27.02
N SER A 325 -43.49 25.56 27.28
CA SER A 325 -43.96 24.61 26.26
C SER A 325 -45.38 24.13 26.59
N THR A 326 -46.16 23.76 25.58
CA THR A 326 -47.56 23.32 25.75
C THR A 326 -47.98 22.32 24.68
N THR A 327 -47.98 21.02 25.00
CA THR A 327 -48.62 19.94 24.23
C THR A 327 -48.92 18.72 25.11
N THR A 328 -50.19 18.51 25.45
CA THR A 328 -50.80 17.29 26.03
C THR A 328 -52.32 17.33 25.74
N PRO A 329 -53.16 16.29 26.03
CA PRO A 329 -52.88 14.94 26.53
C PRO A 329 -53.54 13.79 25.72
N ASP A 330 -53.10 12.54 25.97
CA ASP A 330 -53.92 11.39 26.44
C ASP A 330 -52.97 10.20 26.69
N SER A 331 -52.86 9.51 27.84
CA SER A 331 -53.80 8.94 28.84
C SER A 331 -54.26 7.50 28.48
N VAL A 332 -54.24 6.46 29.35
CA VAL A 332 -53.82 6.32 30.77
C VAL A 332 -53.36 4.86 31.12
N ALA A 333 -52.57 4.71 32.21
CA ALA A 333 -52.50 3.56 33.16
C ALA A 333 -52.03 2.16 32.65
N SER A 334 -51.47 1.22 33.45
CA SER A 334 -50.80 1.13 34.78
C SER A 334 -50.10 -0.26 34.83
N ALA A 335 -49.12 -0.67 35.67
CA ALA A 335 -48.74 -0.41 37.08
C ALA A 335 -47.21 -0.67 37.26
N VAL A 336 -46.42 -0.05 38.17
CA VAL A 336 -46.44 -0.12 39.67
C VAL A 336 -46.25 -1.58 40.15
N LEU A 337 -45.18 -2.01 40.85
CA LEU A 337 -44.00 -1.40 41.53
C LEU A 337 -42.74 -2.34 41.32
N SER A 338 -41.53 -2.23 41.93
CA SER A 338 -41.04 -1.59 43.17
C SER A 338 -39.53 -1.23 43.14
N THR A 339 -38.96 -0.73 44.25
CA THR A 339 -37.55 -0.33 44.45
C THR A 339 -36.83 -1.12 45.57
N THR A 340 -35.49 -1.13 45.53
CA THR A 340 -34.59 -1.32 46.70
C THR A 340 -33.35 -0.43 46.53
N VAL A 341 -32.82 0.12 47.63
CA VAL A 341 -31.63 1.00 47.66
C VAL A 341 -30.71 0.59 48.81
N MET A 342 -29.42 0.40 48.53
CA MET A 342 -28.26 0.59 49.42
C MET A 342 -27.09 1.00 48.50
N GLU A 343 -26.34 2.10 48.65
CA GLU A 343 -25.79 2.87 49.78
C GLU A 343 -24.26 2.68 49.90
N ARG A 344 -23.58 3.73 50.37
CA ARG A 344 -22.19 4.09 50.06
C ARG A 344 -21.15 3.43 50.98
N SER A 345 -19.94 3.21 50.46
CA SER A 345 -18.69 3.34 51.23
C SER A 345 -17.53 3.71 50.29
N ALA A 346 -16.50 4.40 50.80
CA ALA A 346 -15.40 4.95 50.00
C ALA A 346 -14.15 5.27 50.85
N TRP A 347 -13.02 5.53 50.17
CA TRP A 347 -11.71 6.00 50.67
C TRP A 347 -10.82 4.97 51.40
N PRO A 348 -9.48 5.19 51.49
CA PRO A 348 -8.65 6.24 50.88
C PRO A 348 -7.48 5.74 49.98
N ARG A 349 -6.84 6.68 49.25
CA ARG A 349 -5.47 6.51 48.72
C ARG A 349 -4.44 6.84 49.81
N MET A 350 -3.23 6.29 49.74
CA MET A 350 -2.10 6.71 50.59
C MET A 350 -0.79 6.70 49.79
N CYS A 351 0.01 7.77 49.88
CA CYS A 351 1.36 7.87 49.33
C CYS A 351 2.33 8.39 50.40
N PRO A 352 3.58 7.90 50.48
CA PRO A 352 4.64 8.54 51.25
C PRO A 352 5.64 9.30 50.36
N LYS A 353 6.14 10.45 50.84
CA LYS A 353 7.38 11.11 50.38
C LYS A 353 8.39 11.10 51.53
N GLY A 354 9.69 10.89 51.25
CA GLY A 354 10.75 11.12 52.24
C GLY A 354 12.04 10.33 52.03
N SER A 355 13.01 10.93 51.33
CA SER A 355 14.44 10.55 51.33
C SER A 355 15.17 11.28 52.49
N PRO A 356 16.53 11.24 52.66
CA PRO A 356 17.56 10.43 52.00
C PRO A 356 18.61 9.79 52.96
N ALA A 357 19.53 8.95 52.44
CA ALA A 357 20.87 8.77 53.03
C ALA A 357 21.92 8.20 52.04
N SER A 358 23.14 8.70 52.19
CA SER A 358 24.42 8.43 51.52
C SER A 358 24.85 6.98 51.23
N SER A 359 25.58 6.79 50.12
CA SER A 359 26.55 5.70 49.89
C SER A 359 27.75 5.78 50.86
N PRO A 360 28.58 4.72 50.96
CA PRO A 360 29.82 4.74 50.17
C PRO A 360 30.14 3.40 49.48
N ALA A 361 31.14 3.41 48.61
CA ALA A 361 31.61 2.23 47.87
C ALA A 361 32.66 1.41 48.65
N SER A 362 32.83 0.15 48.28
CA SER A 362 34.10 -0.56 48.41
C SER A 362 34.28 -1.57 47.27
N SER A 363 35.50 -1.65 46.75
CA SER A 363 35.89 -2.63 45.73
C SER A 363 36.68 -3.76 46.37
N THR A 364 36.54 -4.98 45.83
CA THR A 364 37.63 -5.96 45.86
C THR A 364 37.57 -6.80 44.59
N ALA A 365 38.73 -6.97 43.93
CA ALA A 365 38.92 -7.89 42.81
C ALA A 365 39.77 -9.10 43.26
N THR A 366 40.32 -9.84 42.29
CA THR A 366 41.06 -11.12 42.46
C THR A 366 40.15 -12.30 42.88
N ARG A 367 40.32 -13.50 42.33
CA ARG A 367 41.46 -14.03 41.57
C ARG A 367 41.04 -14.88 40.38
#